data_AF-A0A9D5NWD3-F1
#
_entry.id   AF-A0A9D5NWD3-F1
#
_cell.length_a   1.000
_cell.length_b   1.000
_cell.length_c   1.000
_cell.angle_alpha   90.00
_cell.angle_beta   90.00
_cell.angle_gamma   90.00
#
_symmetry.space_group_name_H-M   'P 1'
#
loop_
_entity.id
_entity.type
_entity.pdbx_description
1 polymer ?
#
loop_
_entity_poly.entity_id
_entity_poly.type
_entity_poly.pdbx_seq_one_letter_code
_entity_poly.pdbx_strand_id
1 'polypeptide(L)'
;MKQLLLFAMLMGGMLTACAQKESDENVNQTQNEQTTMDKMNITIDGVTQTATFADTPAAKALAEKLKDGDFNLTLNTNGDFEIWGDLCPLPATNEQYSAQPGDIVLYREQYICLLYGPYTYSYTRLGRIEGNLSESELRTFLKAGQWNVKVKLSLVKDATGISQVKTSTKQDVLYSMNGQRVANPSHGIYIENGKKVVK
;
A
#
# COMPACT_ATOMS: atom_id res chain seq x y z
N MET A 1 20.88 13.56 34.22
CA MET A 1 20.58 13.01 35.56
C MET A 1 19.09 13.14 35.83
N LYS A 2 18.41 12.00 36.04
CA LYS A 2 17.09 11.74 36.67
C LYS A 2 16.71 10.30 36.23
N GLN A 3 17.24 9.27 36.90
CA GLN A 3 16.57 8.45 37.93
C GLN A 3 15.24 7.87 37.38
N LEU A 4 15.13 6.62 36.92
CA LEU A 4 15.21 5.30 37.57
C LEU A 4 13.99 4.95 38.46
N LEU A 5 13.51 3.71 38.25
CA LEU A 5 12.57 2.85 39.00
C LEU A 5 11.07 3.05 38.77
N LEU A 6 10.20 2.05 38.94
CA LEU A 6 10.18 0.58 38.78
C LEU A 6 8.76 0.17 39.27
N PHE A 7 8.25 -0.95 38.76
CA PHE A 7 7.07 -1.72 39.20
C PHE A 7 6.62 -1.60 40.67
N ALA A 8 5.30 -1.56 40.90
CA ALA A 8 4.55 -2.59 41.66
C ALA A 8 3.09 -2.19 41.96
N MET A 9 2.20 -3.19 41.90
CA MET A 9 0.95 -3.45 42.65
C MET A 9 -0.16 -3.96 41.70
N LEU A 10 -0.95 -4.98 42.00
CA LEU A 10 -0.92 -6.07 42.98
C LEU A 10 -2.02 -7.08 42.54
N MET A 11 -1.89 -8.32 42.97
CA MET A 11 -2.74 -9.48 42.67
C MET A 11 -4.14 -9.50 43.33
N GLY A 12 -5.03 -10.31 42.74
CA GLY A 12 -6.19 -10.97 43.36
C GLY A 12 -7.51 -10.59 42.66
N GLY A 13 -8.34 -11.47 42.11
CA GLY A 13 -8.53 -12.91 42.24
C GLY A 13 -9.99 -13.16 42.62
N MET A 14 -10.81 -13.77 41.76
CA MET A 14 -11.95 -14.63 42.14
C MET A 14 -12.61 -15.25 40.90
N LEU A 15 -12.78 -16.57 40.95
CA LEU A 15 -13.66 -17.33 40.06
C LEU A 15 -15.12 -16.97 40.37
N THR A 16 -15.95 -16.86 39.34
CA THR A 16 -17.38 -17.15 39.46
C THR A 16 -17.85 -17.77 38.15
N ALA A 17 -18.18 -19.06 38.23
CA ALA A 17 -18.89 -19.79 37.18
C ALA A 17 -20.39 -19.54 37.34
N CYS A 18 -21.07 -19.21 36.23
CA CYS A 18 -22.51 -19.40 36.07
C CYS A 18 -22.79 -19.80 34.60
N ALA A 19 -23.68 -20.77 34.45
CA ALA A 19 -23.97 -21.51 33.24
C ALA A 19 -24.91 -20.79 32.24
N GLN A 20 -24.71 -21.15 30.97
CA GLN A 20 -25.58 -21.17 29.79
C GLN A 20 -26.83 -20.27 29.70
N LYS A 21 -26.86 -19.45 28.64
CA LYS A 21 -28.03 -19.31 27.76
C LYS A 21 -27.58 -18.97 26.34
N GLU A 22 -27.86 -19.86 25.41
CA GLU A 22 -27.77 -19.60 23.97
C GLU A 22 -28.83 -18.57 23.59
N SER A 23 -28.42 -17.54 22.86
CA SER A 23 -29.30 -16.68 22.08
C SER A 23 -28.67 -16.46 20.72
N ASP A 24 -29.32 -16.99 19.70
CA ASP A 24 -29.06 -16.73 18.29
C ASP A 24 -29.14 -15.22 18.01
N GLU A 25 -27.99 -14.58 17.81
CA GLU A 25 -27.92 -13.28 17.16
C GLU A 25 -27.43 -13.46 15.72
N ASN A 26 -28.37 -13.22 14.81
CA ASN A 26 -28.17 -13.03 13.39
C ASN A 26 -27.23 -11.84 13.14
N VAL A 27 -25.93 -12.13 13.06
CA VAL A 27 -24.93 -11.17 12.59
C VAL A 27 -25.12 -11.02 11.09
N ASN A 28 -25.84 -9.97 10.72
CA ASN A 28 -25.76 -9.37 9.40
C ASN A 28 -24.28 -9.06 9.13
N GLN A 29 -23.62 -9.98 8.43
CA GLN A 29 -22.25 -9.78 7.96
C GLN A 29 -22.29 -8.64 6.96
N THR A 30 -22.12 -7.42 7.45
CA THR A 30 -21.48 -6.37 6.67
C THR A 30 -20.10 -6.93 6.33
N GLN A 31 -20.01 -7.58 5.16
CA GLN A 31 -18.74 -7.80 4.51
C GLN A 31 -18.16 -6.41 4.28
N ASN A 32 -17.37 -5.94 5.24
CA ASN A 32 -16.36 -4.94 4.95
C ASN A 32 -15.50 -5.60 3.89
N GLU A 33 -15.73 -5.23 2.64
CA GLU A 33 -14.82 -5.45 1.54
C GLU A 33 -13.48 -4.85 1.98
N GLN A 34 -12.63 -5.69 2.57
CA GLN A 34 -11.27 -5.30 2.88
C GLN A 34 -10.55 -5.29 1.54
N THR A 35 -10.70 -4.19 0.80
CA THR A 35 -9.84 -3.88 -0.34
C THR A 35 -8.42 -4.01 0.18
N THR A 36 -7.66 -4.95 -0.37
CA THR A 36 -6.24 -5.12 -0.06
C THR A 36 -5.51 -3.88 -0.54
N MET A 37 -5.27 -2.94 0.38
CA MET A 37 -4.55 -1.68 0.14
C MET A 37 -3.04 -1.95 0.06
N ASP A 38 -2.66 -2.84 -0.85
CA ASP A 38 -1.29 -3.35 -0.92
C ASP A 38 -0.39 -2.42 -1.75
N LYS A 39 -1.00 -1.48 -2.50
CA LYS A 39 -0.30 -0.64 -3.46
C LYS A 39 -0.76 0.82 -3.47
N MET A 40 0.17 1.69 -3.81
CA MET A 40 -0.06 3.10 -4.11
C MET A 40 0.49 3.48 -5.47
N ASN A 41 -0.09 4.51 -6.07
CA ASN A 41 0.43 5.18 -7.24
C ASN A 41 1.25 6.40 -6.84
N ILE A 42 2.32 6.64 -7.59
CA ILE A 42 3.16 7.82 -7.54
C ILE A 42 3.08 8.45 -8.92
N THR A 43 2.52 9.65 -9.02
CA THR A 43 2.35 10.35 -10.29
C THR A 43 3.17 11.64 -10.31
N ILE A 44 3.98 11.81 -11.36
CA ILE A 44 4.80 13.00 -11.62
C ILE A 44 4.62 13.35 -13.10
N ASP A 45 4.24 14.59 -13.40
CA ASP A 45 3.99 15.08 -14.77
C ASP A 45 3.07 14.16 -15.60
N GLY A 46 2.06 13.54 -14.97
CA GLY A 46 1.12 12.62 -15.62
C GLY A 46 1.66 11.20 -15.84
N VAL A 47 2.94 10.94 -15.61
CA VAL A 47 3.52 9.59 -15.61
C VAL A 47 3.32 8.96 -14.24
N THR A 48 2.81 7.73 -14.21
CA THR A 48 2.52 7.01 -12.96
C THR A 48 3.36 5.75 -12.84
N GLN A 49 3.99 5.57 -11.68
CA GLN A 49 4.53 4.28 -11.25
C GLN A 49 3.76 3.76 -10.04
N THR A 50 3.63 2.44 -9.96
CA THR A 50 3.02 1.77 -8.82
C THR A 50 4.09 1.34 -7.83
N ALA A 51 3.78 1.42 -6.54
CA ALA A 51 4.61 0.96 -5.45
C ALA A 51 3.82 0.04 -4.53
N THR A 52 4.46 -1.01 -4.04
CA THR A 52 3.90 -1.86 -2.98
C THR A 52 4.16 -1.23 -1.62
N PHE A 53 3.16 -1.17 -0.74
CA PHE A 53 3.36 -0.75 0.64
C PHE A 53 4.24 -1.75 1.41
N ALA A 54 5.02 -1.26 2.37
CA ALA A 54 5.75 -2.11 3.30
C ALA A 54 4.81 -2.66 4.40
N ASP A 55 5.16 -3.79 5.02
CA ASP A 55 4.45 -4.26 6.22
C ASP A 55 4.97 -3.52 7.47
N THR A 56 4.61 -2.24 7.59
CA THR A 56 4.94 -1.40 8.75
C THR A 56 3.70 -0.64 9.24
N PRO A 57 3.64 -0.27 10.53
CA PRO A 57 2.58 0.61 11.04
C PRO A 57 2.50 1.95 10.28
N ALA A 58 3.64 2.49 9.87
CA ALA A 58 3.72 3.73 9.09
C ALA A 58 3.06 3.59 7.72
N ALA A 59 3.36 2.52 6.99
CA ALA A 59 2.81 2.24 5.67
C ALA A 59 1.29 2.02 5.75
N LYS A 60 0.81 1.27 6.75
CA LYS A 60 -0.62 1.09 7.01
C LYS A 60 -1.30 2.44 7.30
N ALA A 61 -0.70 3.27 8.14
CA ALA A 61 -1.24 4.60 8.44
C ALA A 61 -1.27 5.52 7.21
N LEU A 62 -0.27 5.46 6.33
CA LEU A 62 -0.27 6.19 5.06
C LEU A 62 -1.38 5.69 4.13
N ALA A 63 -1.53 4.37 3.99
CA ALA A 63 -2.59 3.76 3.19
C ALA A 63 -3.99 4.18 3.66
N GLU A 64 -4.23 4.19 4.98
CA GLU A 64 -5.49 4.69 5.56
C GLU A 64 -5.74 6.16 5.20
N LYS A 65 -4.74 7.03 5.34
CA LYS A 65 -4.89 8.45 4.98
C LYS A 65 -5.17 8.66 3.49
N LEU A 66 -4.60 7.82 2.62
CA LEU A 66 -4.85 7.87 1.18
C LEU A 66 -6.26 7.41 0.80
N LYS A 67 -7.02 6.78 1.71
CA LYS A 67 -8.46 6.54 1.52
C LYS A 67 -9.26 7.83 1.58
N ASP A 68 -8.85 8.77 2.41
CA ASP A 68 -9.50 10.07 2.58
C ASP A 68 -9.20 11.00 1.39
N GLY A 69 -8.06 10.82 0.72
CA GLY A 69 -7.71 11.53 -0.50
C GLY A 69 -6.25 11.42 -0.93
N ASP A 70 -5.99 11.90 -2.15
CA ASP A 70 -4.63 11.95 -2.72
C ASP A 70 -3.75 12.96 -1.96
N PHE A 71 -2.48 12.62 -1.73
CA PHE A 71 -1.48 13.60 -1.29
C PHE A 71 -0.87 14.31 -2.50
N ASN A 72 -0.85 15.64 -2.48
CA ASN A 72 -0.15 16.46 -3.48
C ASN A 72 1.05 17.13 -2.82
N LEU A 73 2.23 16.59 -3.06
CA LEU A 73 3.49 16.95 -2.40
C LEU A 73 4.34 17.82 -3.33
N THR A 74 5.21 18.62 -2.72
CA THR A 74 6.28 19.33 -3.43
C THR A 74 7.60 18.84 -2.87
N LEU A 75 8.31 18.03 -3.64
CA LEU A 75 9.57 17.41 -3.22
C LEU A 75 10.74 18.08 -3.93
N ASN A 76 11.92 18.03 -3.29
CA ASN A 76 13.15 18.61 -3.80
C ASN A 76 14.24 17.55 -3.83
N THR A 77 15.16 17.69 -4.78
CA THR A 77 16.38 16.88 -4.81
C THR A 77 17.24 17.19 -3.59
N ASN A 78 17.73 16.16 -2.92
CA ASN A 78 18.73 16.27 -1.86
C ASN A 78 19.86 15.27 -2.08
N GLY A 79 21.07 15.79 -2.25
CA GLY A 79 22.22 14.98 -2.64
C GLY A 79 21.97 14.17 -3.91
N ASP A 80 22.68 13.05 -4.02
CA ASP A 80 22.69 12.23 -5.22
C ASP A 80 21.84 10.96 -5.12
N PHE A 81 20.92 10.87 -4.14
CA PHE A 81 20.20 9.62 -3.86
C PHE A 81 18.69 9.74 -3.64
N GLU A 82 18.13 10.93 -3.41
CA GLU A 82 16.70 11.08 -3.11
C GLU A 82 16.06 12.37 -3.63
N ILE A 83 14.75 12.31 -3.84
CA ILE A 83 13.89 13.48 -3.65
C ILE A 83 13.15 13.35 -2.32
N TRP A 84 12.98 14.46 -1.61
CA TRP A 84 12.36 14.48 -0.29
C TRP A 84 11.53 15.73 -0.04
N GLY A 85 10.67 15.69 0.98
CA GLY A 85 9.85 16.83 1.39
C GLY A 85 8.83 16.47 2.46
N ASP A 86 8.04 17.47 2.87
CA ASP A 86 7.03 17.31 3.90
C ASP A 86 5.93 16.34 3.47
N LEU A 87 5.58 15.45 4.39
CA LEU A 87 4.35 14.66 4.44
C LEU A 87 3.55 15.12 5.69
N CYS A 88 2.59 14.33 6.12
CA CYS A 88 2.00 14.42 7.45
C CYS A 88 2.73 13.49 8.45
N PRO A 89 2.60 13.75 9.76
CA PRO A 89 3.10 12.83 10.79
C PRO A 89 2.50 11.42 10.66
N LEU A 90 3.35 10.41 10.77
CA LEU A 90 3.01 8.99 10.81
C LEU A 90 3.75 8.30 11.98
N PRO A 91 3.26 7.13 12.45
CA PRO A 91 4.03 6.30 13.36
C PRO A 91 5.40 5.96 12.75
N ALA A 92 6.49 6.13 13.49
CA ALA A 92 7.84 5.86 12.98
C ALA A 92 8.59 4.93 13.94
N THR A 93 9.37 4.00 13.38
CA THR A 93 10.32 3.17 14.13
C THR A 93 11.73 3.74 14.06
N ASN A 94 12.08 4.47 12.99
CA ASN A 94 13.36 5.12 12.79
C ASN A 94 14.55 4.17 12.99
N GLU A 95 14.45 2.97 12.41
CA GLU A 95 15.48 1.94 12.55
C GLU A 95 16.58 2.14 11.51
N GLN A 96 17.79 1.68 11.83
CA GLN A 96 18.88 1.65 10.86
C GLN A 96 18.47 0.79 9.66
N TYR A 97 18.39 1.39 8.48
CA TYR A 97 17.93 0.72 7.27
C TYR A 97 18.84 1.08 6.09
N SER A 98 19.28 0.05 5.35
CA SER A 98 20.08 0.21 4.13
C SER A 98 19.16 0.29 2.91
N ALA A 99 18.68 1.49 2.62
CA ALA A 99 17.75 1.74 1.53
C ALA A 99 18.39 1.48 0.17
N GLN A 100 17.61 0.89 -0.73
CA GLN A 100 17.98 0.60 -2.11
C GLN A 100 17.22 1.52 -3.08
N PRO A 101 17.75 1.78 -4.28
CA PRO A 101 17.00 2.50 -5.32
C PRO A 101 15.61 1.91 -5.51
N GLY A 102 14.59 2.77 -5.53
CA GLY A 102 13.17 2.42 -5.59
C GLY A 102 12.48 2.33 -4.23
N ASP A 103 13.23 2.34 -3.12
CA ASP A 103 12.62 2.38 -1.78
C ASP A 103 11.93 3.72 -1.51
N ILE A 104 10.92 3.65 -0.65
CA ILE A 104 10.14 4.78 -0.18
C ILE A 104 10.13 4.71 1.33
N VAL A 105 10.64 5.77 1.97
CA VAL A 105 10.86 5.78 3.41
C VAL A 105 10.33 7.06 4.03
N LEU A 106 10.03 6.96 5.32
CA LEU A 106 9.73 8.06 6.21
C LEU A 106 10.99 8.41 7.00
N TYR A 107 11.34 9.68 7.01
CA TYR A 107 12.41 10.29 7.78
C TYR A 107 11.81 11.22 8.82
N ARG A 108 12.25 11.09 10.09
CA ARG A 108 11.80 11.91 11.23
C ARG A 108 10.29 12.12 11.27
N GLU A 109 9.55 11.01 11.25
CA GLU A 109 8.09 10.95 11.44
C GLU A 109 7.22 11.65 10.38
N GLN A 110 7.76 12.57 9.58
CA GLN A 110 6.96 13.49 8.78
C GLN A 110 7.54 13.83 7.40
N TYR A 111 8.75 13.37 7.06
CA TYR A 111 9.33 13.61 5.74
C TYR A 111 9.31 12.33 4.92
N ILE A 112 8.82 12.41 3.69
CA ILE A 112 8.91 11.29 2.76
C ILE A 112 10.17 11.44 1.90
N CYS A 113 10.88 10.33 1.69
CA CYS A 113 11.99 10.23 0.75
C CYS A 113 11.67 9.17 -0.31
N LEU A 114 11.87 9.53 -1.58
CA LEU A 114 11.80 8.61 -2.73
C LEU A 114 13.22 8.40 -3.25
N LEU A 115 13.75 7.19 -3.07
CA LEU A 115 15.15 6.89 -3.30
C LEU A 115 15.41 6.47 -4.74
N TYR A 116 16.40 7.08 -5.39
CA TYR A 116 16.99 6.63 -6.66
C TYR A 116 18.46 6.21 -6.51
N GLY A 117 19.08 6.43 -5.35
CA GLY A 117 20.40 5.90 -5.01
C GLY A 117 20.36 5.15 -3.66
N PRO A 118 21.37 4.32 -3.35
CA PRO A 118 21.46 3.64 -2.06
C PRO A 118 21.89 4.60 -0.95
N TYR A 119 21.30 4.48 0.24
CA TYR A 119 21.73 5.21 1.43
C TYR A 119 21.35 4.46 2.70
N THR A 120 22.21 4.53 3.73
CA THR A 120 21.93 3.89 5.02
C THR A 120 21.74 4.96 6.09
N TYR A 121 20.56 4.99 6.68
CA TYR A 121 20.22 5.91 7.76
C TYR A 121 19.11 5.34 8.66
N SER A 122 18.71 6.11 9.66
CA SER A 122 17.55 5.85 10.50
C SER A 122 16.26 6.22 9.75
N TYR A 123 15.52 5.20 9.31
CA TYR A 123 14.32 5.34 8.48
C TYR A 123 13.19 4.43 8.96
N THR A 124 11.96 4.77 8.57
CA THR A 124 10.82 3.83 8.64
C THR A 124 10.36 3.53 7.22
N ARG A 125 10.26 2.25 6.85
CA ARG A 125 9.88 1.86 5.47
C ARG A 125 8.40 2.14 5.22
N LEU A 126 8.09 2.76 4.09
CA LEU A 126 6.71 3.00 3.62
C LEU A 126 6.34 2.11 2.44
N GLY A 127 7.28 1.82 1.55
CA GLY A 127 7.02 0.97 0.39
C GLY A 127 8.19 0.90 -0.58
N ARG A 128 7.94 0.34 -1.77
CA ARG A 128 8.92 0.22 -2.85
C ARG A 128 8.26 0.29 -4.22
N ILE A 129 8.84 1.05 -5.13
CA ILE A 129 8.41 1.14 -6.54
C ILE A 129 8.58 -0.23 -7.21
N GLU A 130 7.54 -0.68 -7.92
CA GLU A 130 7.52 -1.96 -8.62
C GLU A 130 8.32 -1.93 -9.94
N GLY A 131 8.54 -3.10 -10.53
CA GLY A 131 9.14 -3.22 -11.86
C GLY A 131 10.67 -3.23 -11.92
N ASN A 132 11.36 -3.11 -10.78
CA ASN A 132 12.83 -3.14 -10.70
C ASN A 132 13.51 -2.15 -11.67
N LEU A 133 13.01 -0.92 -11.71
CA LEU A 133 13.60 0.16 -12.50
C LEU A 133 15.09 0.33 -12.15
N SER A 134 15.91 0.52 -13.17
CA SER A 134 17.30 0.93 -13.00
C SER A 134 17.39 2.30 -12.33
N GLU A 135 18.55 2.62 -11.76
CA GLU A 135 18.81 3.93 -11.18
C GLU A 135 18.58 5.08 -12.19
N SER A 136 18.95 4.89 -13.46
CA SER A 136 18.73 5.91 -14.50
C SER A 136 17.24 6.15 -14.77
N GLU A 137 16.45 5.08 -14.80
CA GLU A 137 14.99 5.17 -14.95
C GLU A 137 14.35 5.85 -13.73
N LEU A 138 14.81 5.53 -12.52
CA LEU A 138 14.36 6.18 -11.29
C LEU A 138 14.73 7.67 -11.26
N ARG A 139 15.96 8.03 -11.60
CA ARG A 139 16.40 9.43 -11.72
C ARG A 139 15.55 10.21 -12.71
N THR A 140 15.22 9.59 -13.85
CA THR A 140 14.36 10.19 -14.86
C THR A 140 12.93 10.39 -14.34
N PHE A 141 12.33 9.34 -13.78
CA PHE A 141 10.96 9.37 -13.26
C PHE A 141 10.81 10.38 -12.10
N LEU A 142 11.74 10.33 -11.13
CA LEU A 142 11.74 11.18 -9.94
C LEU A 142 12.29 12.59 -10.20
N LYS A 143 12.65 12.93 -11.44
CA LYS A 143 13.16 14.25 -11.83
C LYS A 143 14.38 14.66 -10.98
N ALA A 144 15.30 13.73 -10.76
CA ALA A 144 16.51 13.97 -9.97
C ALA A 144 17.28 15.19 -10.50
N GLY A 145 17.74 16.03 -9.58
CA GLY A 145 18.40 17.31 -9.87
C GLY A 145 17.45 18.50 -9.99
N GLN A 146 16.13 18.27 -9.98
CA GLN A 146 15.14 19.34 -10.04
C GLN A 146 14.62 19.76 -8.66
N TRP A 147 14.09 20.98 -8.61
CA TRP A 147 13.43 21.59 -7.46
C TRP A 147 11.93 21.71 -7.72
N ASN A 148 11.14 21.69 -6.66
CA ASN A 148 9.68 21.82 -6.70
C ASN A 148 8.97 20.74 -7.53
N VAL A 149 9.47 19.50 -7.48
CA VAL A 149 8.85 18.36 -8.16
C VAL A 149 7.48 18.10 -7.55
N LYS A 150 6.41 18.21 -8.34
CA LYS A 150 5.04 17.95 -7.90
C LYS A 150 4.78 16.44 -7.96
N VAL A 151 4.60 15.84 -6.79
CA VAL A 151 4.37 14.40 -6.67
C VAL A 151 2.97 14.18 -6.11
N LYS A 152 2.18 13.37 -6.80
CA LYS A 152 0.89 12.94 -6.30
C LYS A 152 0.96 11.48 -5.84
N LEU A 153 0.57 11.23 -4.59
CA LEU A 153 0.35 9.87 -4.08
C LEU A 153 -1.14 9.58 -4.05
N SER A 154 -1.55 8.41 -4.51
CA SER A 154 -2.94 7.94 -4.45
C SER A 154 -3.00 6.43 -4.21
N LEU A 155 -4.11 5.92 -3.70
CA LEU A 155 -4.32 4.47 -3.67
C LEU A 155 -4.47 3.91 -5.08
N VAL A 156 -3.94 2.71 -5.31
CA VAL A 156 -4.36 1.92 -6.45
C VAL A 156 -5.79 1.49 -6.19
N LYS A 157 -6.71 2.01 -7.01
CA LYS A 157 -8.10 1.55 -7.00
C LYS A 157 -8.14 0.31 -7.87
N ASP A 158 -8.25 -0.87 -7.25
CA ASP A 158 -8.76 -2.02 -8.00
C ASP A 158 -10.12 -1.64 -8.58
N ALA A 159 -10.42 -2.16 -9.77
CA ALA A 159 -11.72 -1.93 -10.40
C ALA A 159 -12.81 -2.29 -9.39
N THR A 160 -13.50 -1.26 -8.88
CA THR A 160 -14.54 -1.37 -7.87
C THR A 160 -15.56 -2.37 -8.37
N GLY A 161 -15.62 -3.55 -7.74
CA GLY A 161 -16.56 -4.57 -8.16
C GLY A 161 -16.30 -5.93 -7.56
N ILE A 162 -15.17 -6.57 -7.86
CA ILE A 162 -14.94 -7.98 -7.46
C ILE A 162 -13.43 -8.27 -7.44
N SER A 163 -12.85 -8.53 -6.26
CA SER A 163 -11.53 -9.17 -6.16
C SER A 163 -11.65 -10.63 -6.63
N GLN A 164 -10.61 -11.14 -7.32
CA GLN A 164 -10.58 -12.45 -7.99
C GLN A 164 -11.40 -13.54 -7.27
N VAL A 165 -12.46 -14.01 -7.93
CA VAL A 165 -13.24 -15.16 -7.44
C VAL A 165 -12.51 -16.45 -7.79
N LYS A 166 -12.15 -17.25 -6.79
CA LYS A 166 -11.70 -18.63 -7.02
C LYS A 166 -12.88 -19.46 -7.50
N THR A 167 -12.89 -19.85 -8.78
CA THR A 167 -13.92 -20.74 -9.32
C THR A 167 -13.56 -22.19 -8.98
N SER A 168 -14.55 -22.98 -8.55
CA SER A 168 -14.37 -24.39 -8.15
C SER A 168 -14.33 -25.36 -9.34
N THR A 169 -14.52 -24.87 -10.56
CA THR A 169 -14.74 -25.70 -11.76
C THR A 169 -13.54 -25.71 -12.69
N LYS A 170 -13.09 -26.93 -13.00
CA LYS A 170 -11.88 -27.32 -13.74
C LYS A 170 -11.92 -27.04 -15.26
N GLN A 171 -12.75 -26.10 -15.72
CA GLN A 171 -13.01 -25.92 -17.16
C GLN A 171 -13.06 -24.43 -17.51
N ASP A 172 -12.21 -24.02 -18.45
CA ASP A 172 -12.13 -22.64 -18.95
C ASP A 172 -13.41 -22.33 -19.75
N VAL A 173 -14.36 -21.66 -19.10
CA VAL A 173 -15.60 -21.20 -19.73
C VAL A 173 -15.45 -19.73 -20.11
N LEU A 174 -15.72 -19.41 -21.37
CA LEU A 174 -15.77 -18.03 -21.86
C LEU A 174 -17.20 -17.48 -21.85
N TYR A 175 -17.33 -16.24 -21.43
CA TYR A 175 -18.57 -15.46 -21.46
C TYR A 175 -18.38 -14.19 -22.28
N SER A 176 -19.40 -13.78 -23.04
CA SER A 176 -19.47 -12.46 -23.66
C SER A 176 -19.65 -11.37 -22.58
N MET A 177 -19.49 -10.10 -22.97
CA MET A 177 -19.75 -8.97 -22.08
C MET A 177 -21.20 -8.87 -21.59
N ASN A 178 -22.14 -9.57 -22.26
CA ASN A 178 -23.54 -9.66 -21.85
C ASN A 178 -23.81 -10.88 -20.94
N GLY A 179 -22.77 -11.59 -20.49
CA GLY A 179 -22.89 -12.76 -19.62
C GLY A 179 -23.35 -14.05 -20.32
N GLN A 180 -23.37 -14.08 -21.66
CA GLN A 180 -23.72 -15.28 -22.41
C GLN A 180 -22.49 -16.17 -22.60
N ARG A 181 -22.62 -17.47 -22.38
CA ARG A 181 -21.54 -18.43 -22.63
C ARG A 181 -21.21 -18.47 -24.12
N VAL A 182 -19.92 -18.44 -24.46
CA VAL A 182 -19.42 -18.47 -25.84
C VAL A 182 -18.42 -19.61 -26.00
N ALA A 183 -18.53 -20.36 -27.10
CA ALA A 183 -17.58 -21.40 -27.46
C ALA A 183 -16.65 -20.87 -28.56
N ASN A 184 -15.33 -20.99 -28.36
CA ASN A 184 -14.27 -20.71 -29.34
C ASN A 184 -14.42 -19.38 -30.11
N PRO A 185 -14.55 -18.24 -29.42
CA PRO A 185 -14.57 -16.97 -30.12
C PRO A 185 -13.24 -16.69 -30.81
N SER A 186 -13.28 -16.17 -32.03
CA SER A 186 -12.09 -15.81 -32.82
C SER A 186 -11.72 -14.34 -32.75
N HIS A 187 -12.63 -13.47 -32.30
CA HIS A 187 -12.42 -12.03 -32.16
C HIS A 187 -13.30 -11.48 -31.03
N GLY A 188 -12.81 -10.46 -30.31
CA GLY A 188 -13.61 -9.65 -29.39
C GLY A 188 -13.18 -9.76 -27.92
N ILE A 189 -13.96 -9.15 -27.02
CA ILE A 189 -13.68 -9.10 -25.59
C ILE A 189 -14.57 -10.11 -24.85
N TYR A 190 -13.95 -10.95 -24.02
CA TYR A 190 -14.62 -12.01 -23.27
C TYR A 190 -14.19 -12.02 -21.81
N ILE A 191 -14.95 -12.70 -20.97
CA ILE A 191 -14.58 -13.04 -19.60
C ILE A 191 -14.24 -14.53 -19.56
N GLU A 192 -13.00 -14.85 -19.20
CA GLU A 192 -12.49 -16.21 -18.98
C GLU A 192 -12.06 -16.32 -17.52
N ASN A 193 -12.71 -17.20 -16.75
CA ASN A 193 -12.45 -17.38 -15.31
C ASN A 193 -12.45 -16.05 -14.50
N GLY A 194 -13.41 -15.17 -14.79
CA GLY A 194 -13.53 -13.87 -14.12
C GLY A 194 -12.52 -12.81 -14.59
N LYS A 195 -11.69 -13.10 -15.59
CA LYS A 195 -10.73 -12.15 -16.17
C LYS A 195 -11.14 -11.74 -17.58
N LYS A 196 -11.05 -10.45 -17.88
CA LYS A 196 -11.21 -9.94 -19.25
C LYS A 196 -10.07 -10.45 -20.14
N VAL A 197 -10.41 -11.07 -21.26
CA VAL A 197 -9.48 -11.53 -22.30
C VAL A 197 -9.91 -10.97 -23.66
N VAL A 198 -8.93 -10.75 -24.54
CA VAL A 198 -9.16 -10.42 -25.94
C VAL A 198 -8.78 -11.66 -26.75
N LYS A 199 -9.70 -12.14 -27.58
CA LYS A 199 -9.44 -13.22 -28.54
C LYS A 199 -9.36 -12.63 -29.94
#